data_AF-A0A6I2W3C1-F1
#
_entry.id   AF-A0A6I2W3C1-F1
#
_cell.length_a   1.000
_cell.length_b   1.000
_cell.length_c   1.000
_cell.angle_alpha   90.00
_cell.angle_beta   90.00
_cell.angle_gamma   90.00
#
_symmetry.space_group_name_H-M   'P 1'
#
loop_
_entity.id
_entity.type
_entity.pdbx_description
1 polymer ?
#
loop_
_entity_poly.entity_id
_entity_poly.type
_entity_poly.pdbx_seq_one_letter_code
_entity_poly.pdbx_strand_id
1 'polypeptide(L)'
;MSAFAEGSLAVAVAASNRDEAIIASGQLLVASGRVTPEYVEQMLAAVEEFGPYIVIAPGIALAHARPSEAVLSSGLSLAVLANPVEFGSHNDPVRLVFGLAA
;
A
#
# COMPACT_ATOMS: atom_id res chain seq x y z
N MET A 1 -5.28 19.01 -7.55
CA MET A 1 -5.88 17.66 -7.39
C MET A 1 -5.73 17.24 -5.93
N SER A 2 -6.69 16.53 -5.36
CA SER A 2 -6.59 16.01 -4.00
C SER A 2 -5.62 14.83 -3.95
N ALA A 3 -4.79 14.76 -2.89
CA ALA A 3 -3.88 13.63 -2.69
C ALA A 3 -4.62 12.33 -2.35
N PHE A 4 -5.85 12.38 -1.85
CA PHE A 4 -6.74 11.24 -1.61
C PHE A 4 -8.04 11.43 -2.39
N ALA A 5 -8.46 10.40 -3.13
CA ALA A 5 -9.70 10.41 -3.89
C ALA A 5 -10.80 9.63 -3.13
N GLU A 6 -12.05 9.74 -3.59
CA GLU A 6 -13.13 8.94 -3.04
C GLU A 6 -12.79 7.44 -3.15
N GLY A 7 -13.08 6.67 -2.09
CA GLY A 7 -12.75 5.25 -2.02
C GLY A 7 -11.28 4.92 -1.74
N SER A 8 -10.39 5.91 -1.56
CA SER A 8 -8.96 5.66 -1.33
C SER A 8 -8.57 5.46 0.15
N LEU A 9 -9.55 5.35 1.05
CA LEU A 9 -9.36 5.24 2.50
C LEU A 9 -10.21 4.10 3.08
N ALA A 10 -9.61 3.25 3.91
CA ALA A 10 -10.34 2.26 4.70
C ALA A 10 -9.73 2.11 6.10
N VAL A 11 -10.60 1.88 7.09
CA VAL A 11 -10.21 1.68 8.49
C VAL A 11 -10.67 0.32 8.98
N ALA A 12 -10.01 -0.20 10.02
CA ALA A 12 -10.25 -1.53 10.55
C ALA A 12 -10.12 -2.63 9.47
N VAL A 13 -9.15 -2.47 8.57
CA VAL A 13 -8.86 -3.42 7.50
C VAL A 13 -8.30 -4.71 8.11
N ALA A 14 -8.92 -5.84 7.77
CA ALA A 14 -8.39 -7.15 8.13
C ALA A 14 -7.24 -7.52 7.18
N ALA A 15 -6.06 -7.77 7.75
CA ALA A 15 -4.91 -8.32 7.06
C ALA A 15 -4.14 -9.21 8.04
N SER A 16 -3.75 -10.40 7.59
CA SER A 16 -3.08 -11.42 8.40
C SER A 16 -1.58 -11.44 8.17
N ASN A 17 -1.11 -10.84 7.09
CA ASN A 17 0.29 -10.80 6.68
C ASN A 17 0.57 -9.54 5.85
N ARG A 18 1.86 -9.31 5.60
CA ARG A 18 2.40 -8.20 4.79
C ARG A 18 1.68 -8.06 3.45
N ASP A 19 1.51 -9.16 2.73
CA ASP A 19 0.99 -9.15 1.37
C ASP A 19 -0.49 -8.77 1.36
N GLU A 20 -1.30 -9.29 2.27
CA GLU A 20 -2.70 -8.89 2.46
C GLU A 20 -2.83 -7.39 2.78
N ALA A 21 -1.91 -6.85 3.58
CA ALA A 21 -1.89 -5.44 3.93
C ALA A 21 -1.49 -4.55 2.71
N ILE A 22 -0.52 -4.99 1.90
CA ILE A 22 -0.15 -4.35 0.64
C ILE A 22 -1.31 -4.39 -0.34
N ILE A 23 -1.93 -5.56 -0.54
CA ILE A 23 -3.09 -5.76 -1.42
C ILE A 23 -4.22 -4.83 -1.03
N ALA A 24 -4.55 -4.72 0.27
CA ALA A 24 -5.60 -3.83 0.73
C ALA A 24 -5.32 -2.36 0.35
N SER A 25 -4.09 -1.87 0.57
CA SER A 25 -3.72 -0.51 0.17
C SER A 25 -3.74 -0.30 -1.35
N GLY A 26 -3.31 -1.31 -2.12
CA GLY A 26 -3.31 -1.28 -3.58
C GLY A 26 -4.72 -1.29 -4.16
N GLN A 27 -5.63 -2.08 -3.58
CA GLN A 27 -7.04 -2.12 -3.98
C GLN A 27 -7.74 -0.78 -3.75
N LEU A 28 -7.36 -0.02 -2.73
CA LEU A 28 -7.86 1.34 -2.53
C LEU A 28 -7.34 2.31 -3.61
N LEU A 29 -6.11 2.13 -4.12
CA LEU A 29 -5.63 2.89 -5.28
C LEU A 29 -6.44 2.55 -6.53
N VAL A 30 -6.73 1.26 -6.75
CA VAL A 30 -7.57 0.81 -7.87
C VAL A 30 -8.98 1.39 -7.76
N ALA A 31 -9.61 1.30 -6.59
CA ALA A 31 -10.95 1.85 -6.33
C ALA A 31 -11.02 3.36 -6.58
N SER A 32 -9.92 4.07 -6.32
CA SER A 32 -9.81 5.50 -6.58
C SER A 32 -9.55 5.88 -8.04
N GLY A 33 -9.39 4.90 -8.94
CA GLY A 33 -9.11 5.11 -10.37
C GLY A 33 -7.69 5.58 -10.67
N ARG A 34 -6.75 5.43 -9.72
CA ARG A 34 -5.36 5.91 -9.86
C ARG A 34 -4.44 4.92 -10.53
N VAL A 35 -4.71 3.64 -10.34
CA VAL A 35 -3.90 2.56 -10.87
C VAL A 35 -4.78 1.44 -11.40
N THR A 36 -4.23 0.59 -12.25
CA THR A 36 -4.85 -0.68 -12.65
C THR A 36 -4.51 -1.78 -11.62
N PRO A 37 -5.24 -2.91 -11.60
CA PRO A 37 -4.92 -4.04 -10.72
C PRO A 37 -3.48 -4.56 -10.86
N GLU A 38 -2.89 -4.43 -12.04
CA GLU A 38 -1.50 -4.81 -12.32
C GLU A 38 -0.50 -4.10 -11.39
N TYR A 39 -0.78 -2.86 -11.00
CA TYR A 39 0.11 -2.13 -10.08
C TYR A 39 0.21 -2.80 -8.71
N VAL A 40 -0.85 -3.48 -8.25
CA VAL A 40 -0.83 -4.22 -6.97
C VAL A 40 0.11 -5.42 -7.06
N GLU A 41 0.12 -6.11 -8.20
CA GLU A 41 1.07 -7.21 -8.47
C GLU A 41 2.51 -6.69 -8.52
N GLN A 42 2.73 -5.53 -9.15
CA GLN A 42 4.04 -4.87 -9.18
C GLN A 42 4.51 -4.44 -7.78
N MET A 43 3.60 -3.98 -6.91
CA MET A 43 3.91 -3.65 -5.51
C MET A 43 4.36 -4.88 -4.72
N LEU A 44 3.66 -6.01 -4.88
CA LEU A 44 4.03 -7.28 -4.24
C LEU A 44 5.39 -7.78 -4.74
N ALA A 45 5.60 -7.76 -6.06
CA ALA A 45 6.88 -8.17 -6.66
C ALA A 45 8.05 -7.31 -6.16
N ALA A 46 7.85 -5.99 -6.02
CA ALA A 46 8.88 -5.09 -5.51
C ALA A 46 9.27 -5.40 -4.05
N VAL A 47 8.29 -5.69 -3.20
CA VAL A 47 8.57 -6.04 -1.79
C VAL A 47 9.20 -7.43 -1.66
N GLU A 48 8.86 -8.35 -2.55
CA GLU A 48 9.53 -9.65 -2.62
C GLU A 48 11.00 -9.52 -3.06
N GLU A 49 11.29 -8.65 -4.03
CA GLU A 49 12.65 -8.41 -4.53
C GLU A 49 13.53 -7.63 -3.53
N PHE A 50 12.99 -6.58 -2.92
CA PHE A 50 13.77 -5.61 -2.13
C PHE A 50 13.55 -5.74 -0.61
N GLY A 51 12.74 -6.69 -0.17
CA GLY A 51 12.35 -6.85 1.23
C GLY A 51 11.47 -5.70 1.73
N PRO A 52 11.38 -5.47 3.06
CA PRO A 52 10.43 -4.53 3.65
C PRO A 52 10.90 -3.07 3.60
N TYR A 53 11.57 -2.66 2.52
CA TYR A 53 12.07 -1.28 2.32
C TYR A 53 10.95 -0.22 2.38
N ILE A 54 9.71 -0.64 2.11
CA ILE A 54 8.52 0.20 2.18
C ILE A 54 8.14 0.60 3.62
N VAL A 55 8.70 -0.02 4.66
CA VAL A 55 8.42 0.33 6.06
C VAL A 55 9.34 1.46 6.52
N ILE A 56 8.83 2.69 6.43
CA ILE A 56 9.66 3.91 6.51
C ILE A 56 9.74 4.54 7.92
N ALA A 57 8.84 4.17 8.82
CA ALA A 57 8.81 4.68 10.19
C ALA A 57 8.06 3.70 11.10
N PRO A 58 8.19 3.79 12.45
CA PRO A 58 7.49 2.90 13.37
C PRO A 58 5.99 2.83 13.09
N GLY A 59 5.50 1.63 12.73
CA GLY A 59 4.10 1.38 12.43
C GLY A 59 3.59 1.86 11.07
N ILE A 60 4.46 2.34 10.17
CA ILE A 60 4.09 2.98 8.89
C ILE A 60 4.79 2.33 7.70
N ALA A 61 4.00 1.85 6.75
CA ALA A 61 4.46 1.43 5.42
C ALA A 61 3.96 2.38 4.33
N LEU A 62 4.80 2.62 3.33
CA LEU A 62 4.50 3.34 2.09
C LEU A 62 4.67 2.35 0.92
N ALA A 63 3.62 1.57 0.65
CA ALA A 63 3.61 0.55 -0.38
C ALA A 63 3.55 1.21 -1.78
N HIS A 64 4.51 0.88 -2.64
CA HIS A 64 4.64 1.43 -3.99
C HIS A 64 5.50 0.51 -4.88
N ALA A 65 5.40 0.69 -6.19
CA ALA A 65 6.28 0.07 -7.18
C ALA A 65 6.96 1.14 -8.04
N ARG A 66 7.79 0.72 -9.00
CA ARG A 66 8.34 1.64 -10.00
C ARG A 66 7.21 2.23 -10.86
N PRO A 67 7.38 3.44 -11.43
CA PRO A 67 6.44 3.98 -12.40
C PRO A 67 6.22 3.01 -13.58
N SER A 68 4.98 2.86 -14.00
CA SER A 68 4.59 1.97 -15.11
C SER A 68 3.28 2.45 -15.75
N GLU A 69 2.90 1.85 -16.87
CA GLU A 69 1.60 2.10 -17.54
C GLU A 69 0.39 1.75 -16.65
N ALA A 70 0.60 1.00 -15.57
CA ALA A 70 -0.43 0.70 -14.59
C ALA A 70 -0.78 1.92 -13.71
N VAL A 71 0.01 2.99 -13.72
CA VAL A 71 -0.28 4.26 -13.02
C VAL A 71 -1.00 5.23 -13.96
N LEU A 72 -2.29 5.47 -13.69
CA LEU A 72 -3.16 6.34 -14.51
C LEU A 72 -3.08 7.81 -14.07
N SER A 73 -2.87 8.05 -12.77
CA SER A 73 -2.66 9.38 -12.21
C SER A 73 -2.05 9.31 -10.81
N SER A 74 -1.33 10.37 -10.40
CA SER A 74 -0.66 10.38 -9.11
C SER A 74 -1.63 10.48 -7.92
N GLY A 75 -1.24 9.81 -6.83
CA GLY A 75 -1.66 10.11 -5.47
C GLY A 75 -1.69 8.91 -4.54
N LEU A 76 -2.46 9.01 -3.46
CA LEU A 76 -2.39 8.12 -2.30
C LEU A 76 -3.66 7.32 -2.03
N SER A 77 -3.47 6.19 -1.36
CA SER A 77 -4.47 5.49 -0.56
C SER A 77 -3.98 5.29 0.88
N LEU A 78 -4.88 4.95 1.80
CA LEU A 78 -4.52 4.58 3.17
C LEU A 78 -5.44 3.46 3.69
N ALA A 79 -4.82 2.34 4.05
CA ALA A 79 -5.43 1.27 4.82
C ALA A 79 -4.95 1.34 6.28
N VAL A 80 -5.88 1.54 7.22
CA VAL A 80 -5.61 1.42 8.66
C VAL A 80 -5.98 0.02 9.11
N LEU A 81 -4.98 -0.78 9.46
CA LEU A 81 -5.17 -2.19 9.82
C LEU A 81 -5.88 -2.32 11.17
N ALA A 82 -6.80 -3.27 11.26
CA ALA A 82 -7.49 -3.61 12.50
C ALA A 82 -6.49 -4.06 13.57
N ASN A 83 -5.61 -4.99 13.19
CA ASN A 83 -4.50 -5.48 13.99
C ASN A 83 -3.18 -5.13 13.29
N PRO A 84 -2.13 -4.72 14.03
CA PRO A 84 -0.82 -4.50 13.44
C PRO A 84 -0.24 -5.80 12.84
N VAL A 85 0.54 -5.68 11.78
CA VAL A 85 1.11 -6.79 11.01
C VAL A 85 2.63 -6.65 10.95
N GLU A 86 3.35 -7.76 11.16
CA GLU A 86 4.81 -7.83 11.01
C GLU A 86 5.18 -7.89 9.52
N PHE A 87 6.05 -6.98 9.08
CA PHE A 87 6.56 -6.92 7.70
C PHE A 87 8.00 -7.45 7.59
N GLY A 88 8.66 -7.74 8.72
CA GLY A 88 10.07 -8.10 8.81
C GLY A 88 11.01 -6.90 8.92
N SER A 89 10.51 -5.75 9.40
CA SER A 89 11.26 -4.49 9.55
C SER A 89 11.54 -4.16 11.01
N HIS A 90 12.57 -3.35 11.26
CA HIS A 90 12.85 -2.79 12.59
C HIS A 90 11.76 -1.82 13.09
N ASN A 91 10.90 -1.36 12.17
CA ASN A 91 9.79 -0.45 12.44
C ASN A 91 8.46 -1.18 12.68
N ASP A 92 8.48 -2.50 12.75
CA ASP A 92 7.29 -3.31 13.03
C ASP A 92 6.74 -3.13 14.45
N PRO A 93 5.45 -3.47 14.67
CA PRO A 93 4.49 -3.92 13.65
C PRO A 93 3.80 -2.75 12.93
N VAL A 94 3.49 -2.93 11.64
CA VAL A 94 2.82 -1.93 10.80
C VAL A 94 1.32 -1.85 11.11
N ARG A 95 0.80 -0.63 11.30
CA ARG A 95 -0.66 -0.35 11.44
C ARG A 95 -1.20 0.53 10.33
N LEU A 96 -0.37 1.42 9.76
CA LEU A 96 -0.76 2.32 8.69
C LEU A 96 -0.05 1.91 7.39
N VAL A 97 -0.82 1.57 6.36
CA VAL A 97 -0.29 1.24 5.03
C VAL A 97 -0.79 2.28 4.03
N PHE A 98 0.10 3.16 3.63
CA PHE A 98 -0.14 4.11 2.54
C PHE A 98 0.19 3.45 1.22
N GLY A 99 -0.72 3.50 0.25
CA GLY A 99 -0.39 3.20 -1.14
C GLY A 99 0.02 4.49 -1.84
N LEU A 100 1.10 4.46 -2.64
CA LEU A 100 1.53 5.57 -3.48
C LEU A 100 1.52 5.17 -4.95
N ALA A 101 0.77 5.93 -5.76
CA ALA A 101 0.79 5.90 -7.21
C ALA A 101 1.53 7.16 -7.70
N ALA A 102 2.65 6.99 -8.39
CA ALA A 102 3.46 8.09 -8.93
C ALA A 102 4.29 7.65 -10.14
#